data_AF-A0A7X8B1V3-F1
#
_entry.id   AF-A0A7X8B1V3-F1
#
_cell.length_a   1.000
_cell.length_b   1.000
_cell.length_c   1.000
_cell.angle_alpha   90.00
_cell.angle_beta   90.00
_cell.angle_gamma   90.00
#
_symmetry.space_group_name_H-M   'P 1'
#
loop_
_entity.id
_entity.type
_entity.pdbx_description
1 polymer ?
#
loop_
_entity_poly.entity_id
_entity_poly.type
_entity_poly.pdbx_seq_one_letter_code
_entity_poly.pdbx_strand_id
1 'polypeptide(L)' 'MSIRMLAVELYRAMKRVEELEKSLEALASDAPEVGQVMDELRRARAERDRVRAMMEGAKHSD' A
#
# COMPACT_ATOMS: atom_id res chain seq x y z
N MET A 1 11.51 15.09 -1.52
CA MET A 1 10.95 14.87 -0.16
C MET A 1 12.08 14.50 0.78
N SER A 2 11.97 14.78 2.07
CA SER A 2 12.93 14.23 3.04
C SER A 2 12.71 12.71 3.20
N ILE A 3 13.78 11.97 3.50
CA ILE A 3 13.70 10.53 3.85
C ILE A 3 12.65 10.27 4.94
N ARG A 4 12.51 11.20 5.91
CA ARG A 4 11.53 11.10 6.99
C ARG A 4 10.09 11.13 6.47
N MET A 5 9.79 11.97 5.48
CA MET A 5 8.46 12.01 4.86
C MET A 5 8.17 10.72 4.09
N LEU A 6 9.14 10.23 3.30
CA LEU A 6 9.00 8.98 2.55
C LEU A 6 8.76 7.78 3.49
N ALA A 7 9.39 7.76 4.67
CA ALA A 7 9.15 6.72 5.67
C ALA A 7 7.71 6.76 6.22
N VAL A 8 7.16 7.94 6.48
CA VAL A 8 5.76 8.11 6.94
C VAL A 8 4.78 7.68 5.84
N GLU A 9 5.03 8.09 4.60
CA GLU A 9 4.21 7.69 3.46
C GLU A 9 4.26 6.19 3.21
N LEU A 10 5.44 5.58 3.31
CA LEU A 10 5.60 4.14 3.17
C LEU A 10 4.83 3.39 4.25
N TYR A 11 4.90 3.86 5.50
CA TYR A 11 4.13 3.28 6.60
C TYR A 11 2.61 3.36 6.34
N ARG A 12 2.11 4.51 5.87
CA ARG A 12 0.68 4.68 5.54
C ARG A 12 0.25 3.75 4.40
N ALA A 13 1.06 3.64 3.34
CA ALA A 13 0.78 2.75 2.22
C ALA A 13 0.77 1.28 2.66
N MET A 14 1.72 0.88 3.51
CA MET A 14 1.74 -0.47 4.11
C MET A 14 0.50 -0.73 4.96
N LYS A 15 0.10 0.23 5.80
CA LYS A 15 -1.09 0.08 6.66
C LYS A 15 -2.36 -0.07 5.83
N ARG A 16 -2.50 0.71 4.76
CA ARG A 16 -3.66 0.62 3.85
C ARG A 16 -3.74 -0.74 3.16
N VAL A 17 -2.61 -1.29 2.73
CA VAL A 17 -2.54 -2.65 2.17
C VAL A 17 -3.01 -3.69 3.20
N GLU A 18 -2.51 -3.62 4.44
CA GLU A 18 -2.89 -4.52 5.52
C GLU A 18 -4.40 -4.46 5.83
N GLU A 19 -4.98 -3.25 5.87
CA GLU A 19 -6.41 -3.06 6.09
C GLU A 19 -7.25 -3.68 4.98
N LEU A 20 -6.85 -3.47 3.72
CA LEU A 20 -7.53 -4.04 2.56
C LEU A 20 -7.41 -5.56 2.49
N GLU A 21 -6.26 -6.12 2.86
CA GLU A 21 -6.06 -7.57 2.97
C GLU A 21 -6.99 -8.17 4.03
N LYS A 22 -7.08 -7.55 5.22
CA LYS A 22 -8.02 -7.97 6.26
C LYS A 22 -9.47 -7.84 5.85
N SER A 23 -9.83 -6.75 5.14
CA SER A 23 -11.17 -6.61 4.59
C SER A 23 -11.49 -7.70 3.58
N LEU A 24 -10.53 -8.06 2.72
CA LEU A 24 -10.71 -9.12 1.74
C LEU A 24 -10.85 -10.51 2.42
N GLU A 25 -10.06 -10.78 3.45
CA GLU A 25 -10.14 -12.01 4.25
C GLU A 25 -11.47 -12.12 5.01
N ALA A 26 -12.03 -11.00 5.46
CA ALA A 26 -13.31 -10.95 6.17
C ALA A 26 -14.53 -11.06 5.24
N LEU A 27 -14.38 -10.80 3.94
CA LEU A 27 -15.46 -10.90 2.96
C LEU A 27 -15.68 -12.35 2.54
N ALA A 28 -16.96 -12.73 2.37
CA ALA A 28 -17.30 -13.95 1.67
C ALA A 28 -16.85 -13.86 0.21
N SER A 29 -16.43 -14.99 -0.37
CA SER A 29 -15.83 -15.02 -1.71
C SER A 29 -16.75 -14.58 -2.86
N ASP A 30 -18.06 -14.54 -2.62
CA ASP A 30 -19.12 -14.12 -3.54
C ASP A 30 -19.70 -12.74 -3.20
N ALA A 31 -19.17 -12.06 -2.20
CA ALA A 31 -19.64 -10.73 -1.83
C ALA A 31 -19.34 -9.72 -2.96
N PRO A 32 -20.30 -8.89 -3.38
CA PRO A 32 -20.14 -7.94 -4.47
C PRO A 32 -19.00 -6.93 -4.24
N GLU A 33 -18.62 -6.71 -2.98
CA GLU A 33 -17.54 -5.83 -2.56
C GLU A 33 -16.15 -6.42 -2.82
N VAL A 34 -16.01 -7.74 -3.01
CA VAL A 34 -14.72 -8.42 -3.24
C VAL A 34 -13.98 -7.80 -4.41
N GLY A 35 -14.68 -7.58 -5.53
CA GLY A 35 -14.07 -6.97 -6.72
C GLY A 35 -13.53 -5.57 -6.45
N GLN A 36 -14.29 -4.77 -5.70
CA GLN A 36 -13.88 -3.41 -5.34
C GLN A 36 -12.67 -3.40 -4.39
N VAL A 37 -12.69 -4.25 -3.36
CA VAL A 37 -11.59 -4.37 -2.38
C VAL A 37 -10.31 -4.89 -3.05
N MET A 38 -10.42 -5.86 -3.97
CA MET A 38 -9.29 -6.35 -4.75
C MET A 38 -8.67 -5.26 -5.64
N ASP A 39 -9.50 -4.45 -6.28
CA ASP A 39 -9.04 -3.33 -7.11
C ASP A 39 -8.35 -2.25 -6.28
N GLU A 40 -8.89 -1.93 -5.12
CA GLU A 40 -8.25 -1.01 -4.17
C GLU A 40 -6.93 -1.58 -3.64
N LEU A 41 -6.88 -2.87 -3.32
CA LEU A 41 -5.68 -3.54 -2.85
C LEU A 41 -4.57 -3.49 -3.91
N ARG A 42 -4.92 -3.71 -5.18
CA ARG A 42 -3.97 -3.59 -6.31
C ARG A 42 -3.39 -2.17 -6.39
N ARG A 43 -4.22 -1.14 -6.27
CA ARG A 43 -3.77 0.26 -6.29
C ARG A 43 -2.89 0.58 -5.07
N ALA A 44 -3.27 0.13 -3.88
CA ALA A 44 -2.53 0.36 -2.65
C ALA A 44 -1.14 -0.32 -2.67
N ARG A 45 -1.04 -1.54 -3.22
CA ARG A 45 0.24 -2.24 -3.43
C ARG A 45 1.14 -1.48 -4.41
N ALA A 46 0.59 -1.02 -5.53
CA ALA A 46 1.35 -0.21 -6.48
C ALA A 46 1.87 1.10 -5.84
N GLU A 47 1.06 1.75 -5.00
CA GLU A 47 1.50 2.93 -4.25
C GLU A 47 2.64 2.63 -3.28
N ARG A 48 2.49 1.59 -2.46
CA ARG A 48 3.55 1.13 -1.55
C ARG A 48 4.85 0.88 -2.30
N ASP A 49 4.78 0.22 -3.46
CA ASP A 49 5.96 -0.13 -4.24
C ASP A 49 6.64 1.11 -4.85
N ARG A 50 5.85 2.10 -5.29
CA ARG A 50 6.37 3.41 -5.73
C ARG A 50 7.08 4.15 -4.60
N VAL A 51 6.46 4.25 -3.42
CA VAL A 51 7.06 4.95 -2.28
C VAL A 51 8.31 4.23 -1.79
N ARG A 52 8.31 2.89 -1.78
CA ARG A 52 9.51 2.09 -1.48
C ARG A 52 10.63 2.38 -2.46
N ALA A 53 10.36 2.41 -3.77
CA ALA A 53 11.37 2.71 -4.78
C ALA A 53 11.96 4.12 -4.60
N MET A 54 11.13 5.13 -4.30
CA MET A 54 11.60 6.48 -3.98
C MET A 54 12.48 6.51 -2.72
N MET A 55 12.11 5.76 -1.69
CA MET A 55 12.88 5.67 -0.45
C MET A 55 14.24 5.01 -0.68
N GLU A 56 14.31 3.90 -1.43
CA GLU A 56 15.60 3.28 -1.78
C GLU A 56 16.47 4.20 -2.64
N GLY A 57 15.89 4.91 -3.61
CA GLY A 57 16.63 5.90 -4.40
C GLY A 57 17.19 7.06 -3.55
N ALA A 58 16.43 7.51 -2.55
CA ALA A 58 16.86 8.56 -1.64
C ALA A 58 17.99 8.11 -0.70
N LYS A 59 18.05 6.85 -0.27
CA LYS A 59 19.12 6.31 0.58
C LYS A 59 20.50 6.28 -0.09
N HIS A 60 20.54 6.27 -1.42
CA HIS A 60 21.78 6.21 -2.20
C HIS A 60 22.24 7.58 -2.70
N SER A 61 21.51 8.65 -2.38
CA SER A 61 21.81 10.03 -2.82
C SER A 61 22.46 10.89 -1.74
N ASP A 62 22.82 10.31 -0.59
CA ASP A 62 23.55 10.96 0.52
C ASP A 62 25.06 10.68 0.45
#